data_AF-A0A091H9T6-F1
#
_entry.id   AF-A0A091H9T6-F1
#
_cell.length_a   1.000
_cell.length_b   1.000
_cell.length_c   1.000
_cell.angle_alpha   90.00
_cell.angle_beta   90.00
_cell.angle_gamma   90.00
#
_symmetry.space_group_name_H-M   'P 1'
#
loop_
_entity.id
_entity.type
_entity.pdbx_description
1 polymer ?
#
loop_
_entity_poly.entity_id
_entity_poly.type
_entity_poly.pdbx_seq_one_letter_code
_entity_poly.pdbx_strand_id
1 'polypeptide(L)' 'MVCIPCIVIPVLLWVYKKFLEPYIYPVIAPFVKRVWPKRAVEDPTAEGQG' A
#
# COMPACT_ATOMS: atom_id res chain seq x y z
N MET A 1 30.13 0.52 -10.22
CA MET A 1 28.88 1.31 -10.07
C MET A 1 27.61 0.61 -10.60
N VAL A 2 27.61 -0.71 -10.80
CA VAL A 2 26.40 -1.52 -11.10
C VAL A 2 26.08 -2.48 -9.92
N CYS A 3 27.07 -2.75 -9.07
CA CYS A 3 26.92 -3.61 -7.89
C CYS A 3 26.09 -2.96 -6.76
N ILE A 4 26.25 -1.65 -6.52
CA ILE A 4 25.45 -0.92 -5.50
C ILE A 4 23.96 -0.97 -5.84
N PRO A 5 23.50 -0.60 -7.06
CA PRO A 5 22.08 -0.71 -7.38
C PRO A 5 21.58 -2.17 -7.42
N CYS A 6 22.41 -3.13 -7.81
CA CYS A 6 22.02 -4.55 -7.84
C CYS A 6 21.71 -5.15 -6.47
N ILE A 7 22.31 -4.68 -5.38
CA ILE A 7 21.98 -5.14 -4.02
C ILE A 7 20.88 -4.26 -3.41
N VAL A 8 20.89 -2.96 -3.71
CA VAL A 8 19.95 -2.01 -3.12
C VAL A 8 18.54 -2.16 -3.69
N ILE A 9 18.36 -2.40 -4.99
CA ILE A 9 17.04 -2.60 -5.62
C ILE A 9 16.30 -3.83 -5.06
N PRO A 10 16.89 -5.04 -5.00
CA PRO A 10 16.18 -6.20 -4.45
C PRO A 10 15.92 -6.03 -2.96
N VAL A 11 16.83 -5.40 -2.20
CA VAL A 11 16.58 -5.12 -0.77
C VAL A 11 15.45 -4.11 -0.61
N LEU A 12 15.42 -3.03 -1.39
CA LEU A 12 14.32 -2.07 -1.38
C LEU A 12 13.00 -2.73 -1.76
N LEU A 13 12.94 -3.49 -2.86
CA LEU A 13 11.71 -4.19 -3.25
C LEU A 13 11.28 -5.22 -2.20
N TRP A 14 12.23 -5.90 -1.55
CA TRP A 14 11.95 -6.88 -0.52
C TRP A 14 11.44 -6.22 0.76
N VAL A 15 12.06 -5.13 1.20
CA VAL A 15 11.57 -4.32 2.32
C VAL A 15 10.22 -3.71 1.96
N TYR A 16 10.05 -3.12 0.79
CA TYR A 16 8.76 -2.60 0.37
C TYR A 16 7.70 -3.68 0.40
N LYS A 17 7.92 -4.85 -0.21
CA LYS A 17 6.89 -5.90 -0.22
C LYS A 17 6.64 -6.48 1.18
N LYS A 18 7.70 -6.75 1.93
CA LYS A 18 7.62 -7.41 3.24
C LYS A 18 7.25 -6.49 4.38
N PHE A 19 7.43 -5.19 4.21
CA PHE A 19 7.03 -4.16 5.16
C PHE A 19 5.68 -3.55 4.76
N LEU A 20 5.37 -3.41 3.46
CA LEU A 20 4.01 -3.03 3.03
C LEU A 20 3.01 -4.04 3.53
N GLU A 21 3.14 -5.33 3.23
CA GLU A 21 2.09 -6.31 3.56
C GLU A 21 1.66 -6.26 5.03
N PRO A 22 2.56 -6.41 6.03
CA PRO A 22 2.18 -6.42 7.44
C PRO A 22 2.01 -5.04 8.07
N TYR A 23 2.54 -3.95 7.48
CA TYR A 23 2.36 -2.60 8.03
C TYR A 23 1.12 -1.92 7.43
N ILE A 24 0.90 -2.06 6.13
CA ILE A 24 -0.31 -1.55 5.48
C ILE A 24 -1.52 -2.30 6.01
N TYR A 25 -1.62 -3.63 5.92
CA TYR A 25 -2.86 -4.36 6.29
C TYR A 25 -3.51 -3.96 7.62
N PRO A 26 -2.81 -3.97 8.76
CA PRO A 26 -3.40 -3.62 10.04
C PRO A 26 -3.64 -2.12 10.21
N VAL A 27 -3.01 -1.27 9.39
CA VAL A 27 -3.22 0.18 9.39
C VAL A 27 -4.39 0.56 8.48
N ILE A 28 -4.49 0.00 7.26
CA ILE A 28 -5.64 0.23 6.37
C ILE A 28 -6.91 -0.46 6.85
N ALA A 29 -6.86 -1.63 7.51
CA ALA A 29 -8.07 -2.29 8.00
C ALA A 29 -8.96 -1.39 8.90
N PRO A 30 -8.42 -0.72 9.94
CA PRO A 30 -9.20 0.23 10.73
C PRO A 30 -9.41 1.57 10.00
N PHE A 31 -8.47 2.01 9.16
CA PHE A 31 -8.56 3.29 8.47
C PHE A 31 -9.65 3.26 7.40
N VAL A 32 -9.67 2.24 6.54
CA VAL A 32 -10.77 1.99 5.58
C VAL A 32 -12.08 1.83 6.33
N LYS A 33 -12.14 1.06 7.42
CA LYS A 33 -13.40 0.93 8.19
C LYS A 33 -13.92 2.26 8.77
N ARG A 34 -13.02 3.21 9.07
CA ARG A 34 -13.36 4.52 9.65
C ARG A 34 -13.55 5.63 8.60
N VAL A 35 -12.90 5.52 7.45
CA VAL A 35 -12.98 6.44 6.30
C VAL A 35 -14.04 6.02 5.29
N TRP A 36 -14.41 4.74 5.26
CA TRP A 36 -15.55 4.17 4.51
C TRP A 36 -16.77 3.81 5.40
N PRO A 37 -17.21 4.66 6.37
CA PRO A 37 -18.39 4.37 7.18
C PRO A 37 -19.65 4.61 6.34
N LYS A 38 -20.17 3.55 5.71
CA LYS A 38 -21.48 3.44 5.03
C LYS A 38 -21.81 4.40 3.87
N ARG A 39 -21.41 5.68 3.90
CA ARG A 39 -21.76 6.67 2.87
C ARG A 39 -20.92 6.59 1.60
N ALA A 40 -19.71 6.04 1.66
CA ALA A 40 -18.85 5.84 0.47
C ALA A 40 -19.17 4.55 -0.31
N VAL A 41 -20.04 3.68 0.23
CA VAL A 41 -20.53 2.47 -0.48
C VAL A 41 -21.70 2.80 -1.40
N GLU A 42 -22.35 3.96 -1.23
CA GLU A 42 -23.49 4.39 -2.04
C GLU A 42 -23.09 5.13 -3.33
N ASP A 43 -21.81 5.46 -3.54
CA ASP A 43 -21.30 6.05 -4.78
C ASP A 43 -20.13 5.24 -5.37
N PRO A 44 -20.38 4.30 -6.31
CA PRO A 44 -19.35 3.55 -7.03
C PRO A 44 -18.81 4.35 -8.23
N THR A 45 -18.35 5.59 -8.04
CA THR A 45 -17.76 6.40 -9.12
C THR A 45 -16.83 7.49 -8.54
N ALA A 46 -15.60 7.59 -9.07
CA ALA A 46 -14.46 8.46 -8.68
C ALA A 46 -13.69 7.96 -7.43
N GLU A 47 -12.42 7.55 -7.45
CA GLU A 47 -11.22 7.78 -8.28
C GLU A 47 -10.47 6.43 -8.35
N GLY A 48 -9.87 5.98 -9.45
CA GLY A 48 -8.88 6.69 -10.23
C GLY A 48 -7.58 5.86 -10.24
N GLN A 49 -7.48 4.94 -11.19
CA GLN A 49 -6.21 4.34 -11.62
C GLN A 49 -5.31 5.44 -12.20
N GLY A 50 -4.07 5.51 -11.76
CA GLY A 50 -3.00 6.34 -12.32
C GLY A 50 -1.65 5.71 -12.02
#